data_AF-A0A452U327-F1
#
_entry.id   AF-A0A452U327-F1
#
_cell.length_a   1.000
_cell.length_b   1.000
_cell.length_c   1.000
_cell.angle_alpha   90.00
_cell.angle_beta   90.00
_cell.angle_gamma   90.00
#
_symmetry.space_group_name_H-M   'P 1'
#
loop_
_entity.id
_entity.type
_entity.pdbx_description
1 polymer ?
#
loop_
_entity_poly.entity_id
_entity_poly.type
_entity_poly.pdbx_seq_one_letter_code
_entity_poly.pdbx_strand_id
1 'polypeptide(L)'
;FSAHPCRHEGHSPAPLSPTCGLTAPEPRLPTGNPYWTSKRHGEGHLRREDAFTSQAPFTVHDLVMNTAIKYANYIALGSKHRNGWHLLTYIEYYEECRRAAKAFLKLGLERFHGVGIMGLNSEEWVIASIGAIMFHRK
;
A
#
# COMPACT_ATOMS: atom_id res chain seq x y z
N PHE A 1 -31.61 -30.34 18.71
CA PHE A 1 -32.30 -29.38 17.84
C PHE A 1 -32.55 -30.06 16.50
N SER A 2 -33.82 -30.43 16.27
CA SER A 2 -34.30 -31.12 15.07
C SER A 2 -34.57 -30.08 13.97
N ALA A 3 -34.12 -30.32 12.76
CA ALA A 3 -34.44 -29.49 11.59
C ALA A 3 -35.66 -30.08 10.88
N HIS A 4 -36.77 -29.33 10.86
CA HIS A 4 -37.91 -29.62 9.99
C HIS A 4 -37.70 -28.99 8.61
N PRO A 5 -38.07 -29.67 7.51
CA PRO A 5 -37.97 -29.10 6.17
C PRO A 5 -39.15 -28.16 5.87
N CYS A 6 -38.87 -26.95 5.37
CA CYS A 6 -39.87 -26.03 4.83
C CYS A 6 -40.46 -26.58 3.52
N ARG A 7 -41.80 -26.60 3.42
CA ARG A 7 -42.54 -26.91 2.20
C ARG A 7 -42.39 -25.75 1.20
N HIS A 8 -42.09 -26.08 -0.07
CA HIS A 8 -42.19 -25.15 -1.19
C HIS A 8 -43.64 -25.13 -1.71
N GLU A 9 -44.33 -24.01 -1.52
CA GLU A 9 -45.56 -23.70 -2.24
C GLU A 9 -45.19 -22.98 -3.55
N GLY A 10 -45.62 -23.53 -4.68
CA GLY A 10 -45.28 -23.04 -6.01
C GLY A 10 -46.07 -21.78 -6.37
N HIS A 11 -45.35 -20.69 -6.69
CA HIS A 11 -45.94 -19.49 -7.28
C HIS A 11 -45.77 -19.56 -8.81
N SER A 12 -46.88 -19.59 -9.54
CA SER A 12 -46.89 -19.56 -11.00
C SER A 12 -46.47 -18.17 -11.50
N PRO A 13 -45.54 -18.03 -12.46
CA PRO A 13 -45.15 -16.72 -12.98
C PRO A 13 -46.21 -16.17 -13.93
N ALA A 14 -46.58 -14.90 -13.74
CA ALA A 14 -47.40 -14.14 -14.68
C ALA A 14 -46.57 -13.74 -15.92
N PRO A 15 -47.18 -13.58 -17.11
CA PRO A 15 -46.46 -13.26 -18.33
C PRO A 15 -45.92 -11.82 -18.30
N LEU A 16 -44.63 -11.67 -18.64
CA LEU A 16 -43.98 -10.37 -18.80
C LEU A 16 -44.44 -9.72 -20.13
N SER A 17 -45.04 -8.54 -20.03
CA SER A 17 -45.38 -7.70 -21.19
C SER A 17 -44.11 -7.16 -21.87
N PRO A 18 -44.08 -7.03 -23.22
CA PRO A 18 -42.94 -6.52 -23.94
C PRO A 18 -43.08 -5.00 -24.08
N THR A 19 -42.17 -4.22 -23.50
CA THR A 19 -42.08 -2.80 -23.87
C THR A 19 -40.65 -2.27 -23.89
N CYS A 20 -40.33 -1.74 -25.07
CA CYS A 20 -39.34 -0.72 -25.41
C CYS A 20 -37.87 -1.01 -25.09
N GLY A 21 -37.15 -1.37 -26.15
CA GLY A 21 -35.72 -1.11 -26.27
C GLY A 21 -35.45 0.39 -26.13
N LEU A 22 -35.03 0.78 -24.93
CA LEU A 22 -34.20 1.94 -24.71
C LEU A 22 -32.85 1.39 -24.31
N THR A 23 -31.96 1.21 -25.29
CA THR A 23 -30.53 1.09 -25.03
C THR A 23 -30.13 2.38 -24.32
N ALA A 24 -30.03 2.33 -22.99
CA ALA A 24 -29.40 3.39 -22.24
C ALA A 24 -28.02 3.61 -22.88
N PRO A 25 -27.63 4.85 -23.22
CA PRO A 25 -26.27 5.08 -23.64
C PRO A 25 -25.38 4.54 -22.54
N GLU A 26 -24.50 3.59 -22.88
CA GLU A 26 -23.47 3.12 -21.96
C GLU A 26 -22.86 4.35 -21.28
N PRO A 27 -22.72 4.36 -19.94
CA PRO A 27 -22.03 5.44 -19.27
C PRO A 27 -20.69 5.58 -19.97
N ARG A 28 -20.46 6.72 -20.62
CA ARG A 28 -19.16 7.01 -21.24
C ARG A 28 -18.15 6.94 -20.12
N LEU A 29 -17.45 5.81 -20.02
CA LEU A 29 -16.37 5.63 -19.08
C LEU A 29 -15.40 6.79 -19.34
N PRO A 30 -14.95 7.50 -18.30
CA PRO A 30 -14.01 8.59 -18.49
C PRO A 30 -12.84 8.05 -19.30
N THR A 31 -12.51 8.72 -20.41
CA THR A 31 -11.44 8.36 -21.35
C THR A 31 -10.04 8.59 -20.77
N GLY A 32 -9.92 8.57 -19.44
CA GLY A 32 -8.69 8.75 -18.68
C GLY A 32 -8.45 7.56 -17.77
N ASN A 33 -7.19 7.32 -17.43
CA ASN A 33 -6.82 6.28 -16.48
C ASN A 33 -7.59 6.50 -15.15
N PRO A 34 -8.06 5.42 -14.50
CA PRO A 34 -8.81 5.54 -13.26
C PRO A 34 -7.90 6.12 -12.16
N TYR A 35 -8.44 7.02 -11.34
CA TYR A 35 -7.72 7.63 -10.21
C TYR A 35 -7.52 6.67 -9.02
N TRP A 36 -8.14 5.49 -9.06
CA TRP A 36 -8.05 4.46 -8.03
C TRP A 36 -8.18 3.08 -8.67
N THR A 37 -7.74 2.04 -7.96
CA THR A 37 -7.90 0.64 -8.41
C THR A 37 -7.89 -0.30 -7.22
N SER A 38 -8.65 -1.39 -7.29
CA SER A 38 -8.56 -2.52 -6.34
C SER A 38 -7.79 -3.70 -6.93
N LYS A 39 -7.32 -3.59 -8.19
CA LYS A 39 -6.49 -4.63 -8.81
C LYS A 39 -5.10 -4.58 -8.18
N ARG A 40 -4.58 -5.73 -7.70
CA ARG A 40 -3.24 -5.84 -7.09
C ARG A 40 -2.13 -5.17 -7.92
N HIS A 41 -2.17 -5.35 -9.23
CA HIS A 41 -1.20 -4.80 -10.19
C HIS A 41 -1.74 -3.59 -10.97
N GLY A 42 -2.90 -3.09 -10.58
CA GLY A 42 -3.48 -1.92 -11.22
C GLY A 42 -2.67 -0.67 -10.90
N GLU A 43 -2.69 0.27 -11.82
CA GLU A 43 -2.17 1.61 -11.61
C GLU A 43 -3.33 2.58 -11.41
N GLY A 44 -3.20 3.48 -10.43
CA GLY A 44 -4.08 4.62 -10.25
C GLY A 44 -3.36 5.88 -10.70
N HIS A 45 -4.02 6.72 -11.50
CA HIS A 45 -3.44 8.00 -11.90
C HIS A 45 -3.47 8.99 -10.73
N LEU A 46 -2.37 9.72 -10.52
CA LEU A 46 -2.34 10.78 -9.52
C LEU A 46 -3.14 11.98 -10.02
N ARG A 47 -3.97 12.56 -9.15
CA ARG A 47 -4.71 13.78 -9.45
C ARG A 47 -3.74 14.97 -9.47
N ARG A 48 -3.86 15.82 -10.49
CA ARG A 48 -3.15 17.09 -10.62
C ARG A 48 -4.19 18.17 -10.92
N GLU A 49 -4.66 18.80 -9.86
CA GLU A 49 -5.82 19.70 -9.89
C GLU A 49 -5.39 21.15 -9.60
N ASP A 50 -4.35 21.32 -8.79
CA ASP A 50 -3.86 22.60 -8.29
C ASP A 50 -2.31 22.61 -8.16
N ALA A 51 -1.73 23.74 -7.77
CA ALA A 51 -0.28 23.89 -7.64
C ALA A 51 0.35 22.94 -6.60
N PHE A 52 -0.41 22.50 -5.59
CA PHE A 52 0.06 21.57 -4.56
C PHE A 52 0.09 20.13 -5.08
N THR A 53 -0.97 19.72 -5.77
CA THR A 53 -1.13 18.40 -6.40
C THR A 53 -0.38 18.26 -7.73
N SER A 54 0.08 19.38 -8.31
CA SER A 54 0.88 19.40 -9.55
C SER A 54 2.38 19.21 -9.34
N GLN A 55 2.84 19.06 -8.09
CA GLN A 55 4.25 18.75 -7.83
C GLN A 55 4.62 17.36 -8.35
N ALA A 56 5.89 17.19 -8.72
CA ALA A 56 6.40 15.89 -9.12
C ALA A 56 6.23 14.89 -7.95
N PRO A 57 5.61 13.73 -8.19
CA PRO A 57 5.44 12.75 -7.14
C PRO A 57 6.79 12.22 -6.69
N PHE A 58 6.86 11.87 -5.41
CA PHE A 58 8.09 11.48 -4.78
C PHE A 58 7.87 10.19 -4.00
N THR A 59 8.80 9.25 -4.08
CA THR A 59 8.65 7.97 -3.38
C THR A 59 9.11 8.10 -1.94
N VAL A 60 8.63 7.20 -1.07
CA VAL A 60 9.14 7.09 0.30
C VAL A 60 10.64 6.83 0.30
N HIS A 61 11.14 6.04 -0.67
CA HIS A 61 12.58 5.80 -0.81
C HIS A 61 13.35 7.10 -1.06
N ASP A 62 12.90 7.90 -2.04
CA ASP A 62 13.56 9.16 -2.36
C ASP A 62 13.55 10.10 -1.13
N LEU A 63 12.48 10.07 -0.33
CA LEU A 63 12.36 10.86 0.90
C LEU A 63 13.36 10.44 1.96
N VAL A 64 13.44 9.15 2.24
CA VAL A 64 14.38 8.65 3.24
C VAL A 64 15.82 8.89 2.76
N MET A 65 16.12 8.69 1.48
CA MET A 65 17.45 8.94 0.93
C MET A 65 17.82 10.43 0.99
N ASN A 66 16.95 11.33 0.52
CA ASN A 66 17.24 12.77 0.51
C ASN A 66 17.38 13.35 1.92
N THR A 67 16.55 12.88 2.87
CA THR A 67 16.67 13.28 4.28
C THR A 67 17.97 12.77 4.90
N ALA A 68 18.36 11.52 4.60
CA ALA A 68 19.64 10.96 5.05
C ALA A 68 20.85 11.69 4.51
N ILE A 69 20.82 12.14 3.25
CA ILE A 69 21.91 12.95 2.68
C ILE A 69 21.95 14.33 3.33
N LYS A 70 20.79 14.99 3.48
CA LYS A 70 20.70 16.37 3.96
C LYS A 70 21.04 16.53 5.45
N TYR A 71 20.65 15.55 6.27
CA TYR A 71 20.77 15.60 7.73
C TYR A 71 21.58 14.43 8.28
N ALA A 72 22.57 13.95 7.52
CA ALA A 72 23.31 12.72 7.78
C ALA A 72 23.70 12.48 9.24
N ASN A 73 24.28 13.49 9.90
CA ASN A 73 24.82 13.38 11.26
C ASN A 73 23.80 13.70 12.38
N TYR A 74 22.56 14.06 12.04
CA TYR A 74 21.52 14.31 13.04
C TYR A 74 20.91 12.99 13.52
N ILE A 75 20.51 12.93 14.79
CA ILE A 75 19.82 11.77 15.35
C ILE A 75 18.43 11.65 14.71
N ALA A 76 18.15 10.48 14.13
CA ALA A 76 16.87 10.15 13.52
C ALA A 76 16.02 9.26 14.43
N LEU A 77 16.65 8.32 15.13
CA LEU A 77 15.97 7.32 15.94
C LEU A 77 16.73 7.09 17.24
N GLY A 78 15.98 6.97 18.35
CA GLY A 78 16.52 6.58 19.64
C GLY A 78 15.69 5.47 20.25
N SER A 79 16.32 4.36 20.59
CA SER A 79 15.70 3.22 21.26
C SER A 79 16.37 2.99 22.62
N LYS A 80 15.58 2.54 23.59
CA LYS A 80 16.07 2.27 24.94
C LYS A 80 16.25 0.78 25.13
N HIS A 81 17.50 0.36 25.29
CA HIS A 81 17.89 -1.00 25.63
C HIS A 81 18.22 -1.12 27.12
N ARG A 82 18.41 -2.35 27.63
CA ARG A 82 18.74 -2.60 29.05
C ARG A 82 20.02 -1.87 29.51
N ASN A 83 20.94 -1.69 28.57
CA ASN A 83 22.29 -1.20 28.75
C ASN A 83 22.41 0.30 28.40
N GLY A 84 21.32 0.97 28.03
CA GLY A 84 21.31 2.40 27.74
C GLY A 84 20.50 2.77 26.50
N TRP A 85 20.69 4.01 26.03
CA TRP A 85 20.12 4.47 24.78
C TRP A 85 20.98 4.03 23.61
N HIS A 86 20.35 3.45 22.60
CA HIS A 86 20.93 3.26 21.28
C HIS A 86 20.35 4.35 20.37
N LEU A 87 21.22 5.12 19.74
CA LEU A 87 20.85 6.24 18.89
C LEU A 87 21.38 5.98 17.48
N LEU A 88 20.53 6.19 16.48
CA LEU A 88 20.91 6.13 15.08
C LEU A 88 20.79 7.52 14.47
N THR A 89 21.84 7.92 13.77
CA THR A 89 21.80 9.09 12.89
C THR A 89 20.94 8.81 11.64
N TYR A 90 20.56 9.84 10.89
CA TYR A 90 19.79 9.64 9.65
C TYR A 90 20.51 8.77 8.62
N ILE A 91 21.84 8.89 8.50
CA ILE A 91 22.61 8.07 7.57
C ILE A 91 22.68 6.60 8.01
N GLU A 92 22.88 6.35 9.30
CA GLU A 92 22.89 4.99 9.85
C GLU A 92 21.51 4.35 9.73
N TYR A 93 20.46 5.09 10.10
CA TYR A 93 19.07 4.64 9.96
C TYR A 93 18.72 4.27 8.51
N TYR A 94 19.15 5.07 7.53
CA TYR A 94 18.97 4.75 6.11
C TYR A 94 19.69 3.46 5.70
N GLU A 95 20.96 3.28 6.11
CA GLU A 95 21.69 2.05 5.81
C GLU A 95 21.05 0.82 6.47
N GLU A 96 20.55 0.94 7.71
CA GLU A 96 19.78 -0.12 8.38
C GLU A 96 18.55 -0.53 7.58
N CYS A 97 17.75 0.44 7.15
CA CYS A 97 16.58 0.18 6.32
C CYS A 97 16.95 -0.44 4.97
N ARG A 98 18.08 -0.03 4.38
CA ARG A 98 18.62 -0.60 3.15
C ARG A 98 19.12 -2.04 3.33
N ARG A 99 19.69 -2.39 4.49
CA ARG A 99 20.05 -3.77 4.83
C ARG A 99 18.81 -4.64 4.95
N ALA A 100 17.77 -4.17 5.65
CA ALA A 100 16.49 -4.87 5.76
C ALA A 100 15.83 -5.08 4.38
N ALA A 101 15.81 -4.05 3.55
CA ALA A 101 15.34 -4.11 2.15
C ALA A 101 16.03 -5.23 1.34
N LYS A 102 17.37 -5.31 1.42
CA LYS A 102 18.14 -6.38 0.76
C LYS A 102 17.81 -7.77 1.31
N ALA A 103 17.58 -7.89 2.61
CA ALA A 103 17.19 -9.14 3.24
C ALA A 103 15.80 -9.60 2.74
N PHE A 104 14.83 -8.69 2.62
CA PHE A 104 13.52 -9.02 2.06
C PHE A 104 13.60 -9.51 0.61
N LEU A 105 14.42 -8.87 -0.22
CA LEU A 105 14.68 -9.36 -1.58
C LEU A 105 15.26 -10.78 -1.59
N LYS A 106 16.22 -11.06 -0.68
CA LYS A 106 16.82 -12.40 -0.55
C LYS A 106 15.82 -13.46 -0.08
N LEU A 107 14.84 -13.07 0.74
CA LEU A 107 13.78 -13.94 1.22
C LEU A 107 12.65 -14.18 0.19
N GLY A 108 12.74 -13.57 -0.99
CA GLY A 108 11.77 -13.75 -2.08
C GLY A 108 10.61 -12.76 -2.07
N LEU A 109 10.76 -11.59 -1.43
CA LEU A 109 9.77 -10.53 -1.57
C LEU A 109 9.81 -9.95 -3.00
N GLU A 110 8.67 -9.99 -3.67
CA GLU A 110 8.52 -9.53 -5.05
C GLU A 110 7.65 -8.27 -5.13
N ARG A 111 7.73 -7.57 -6.27
CA ARG A 111 6.90 -6.39 -6.52
C ARG A 111 5.42 -6.76 -6.36
N PHE A 112 4.66 -5.91 -5.67
CA PHE A 112 3.24 -6.08 -5.38
C PHE A 112 2.88 -7.21 -4.41
N HIS A 113 3.88 -7.83 -3.78
CA HIS A 113 3.65 -8.66 -2.60
C HIS A 113 3.71 -7.81 -1.33
N GLY A 114 3.10 -8.32 -0.26
CA GLY A 114 3.10 -7.68 1.04
C GLY A 114 3.92 -8.47 2.05
N VAL A 115 4.39 -7.79 3.10
CA VAL A 115 5.02 -8.41 4.27
C VAL A 115 4.19 -8.04 5.49
N GLY A 116 3.91 -9.03 6.35
CA GLY A 116 3.38 -8.79 7.69
C GLY A 116 4.53 -8.59 8.68
N ILE A 117 4.60 -7.44 9.32
CA ILE A 117 5.61 -7.13 10.34
C ILE A 117 4.91 -7.05 11.69
N MET A 118 5.18 -8.01 12.56
CA MET A 118 4.67 -8.04 13.93
C MET A 118 5.82 -7.78 14.89
N GLY A 119 5.70 -6.72 15.68
CA GLY A 119 6.72 -6.34 16.65
C GLY A 119 6.20 -5.30 17.64
N LEU A 120 6.93 -5.13 18.75
CA LEU A 120 6.72 -4.02 19.68
C LEU A 120 7.14 -2.70 19.02
N ASN A 121 6.76 -1.56 19.62
CA ASN A 121 7.28 -0.25 19.22
C ASN A 121 8.79 -0.18 19.51
N SER A 122 9.59 -0.52 18.50
CA SER A 122 11.01 -0.82 18.59
C SER A 122 11.74 -0.32 17.34
N GLU A 123 13.06 -0.20 17.41
CA GLU A 123 13.86 0.26 16.27
C GLU A 123 13.79 -0.71 15.09
N GLU A 124 13.79 -2.00 15.39
CA GLU A 124 13.73 -3.08 14.42
C GLU A 124 12.42 -3.04 13.63
N TRP A 125 11.31 -2.71 14.31
CA TRP A 125 10.00 -2.61 13.67
C TRP A 125 9.95 -1.48 12.64
N VAL A 126 10.45 -0.28 12.99
CA VAL A 126 10.42 0.87 12.07
C VAL A 126 11.41 0.66 10.91
N ILE A 127 12.60 0.12 11.18
CA ILE A 127 13.60 -0.24 10.17
C ILE A 127 13.04 -1.27 9.19
N ALA A 128 12.39 -2.32 9.70
CA ALA A 128 11.75 -3.33 8.86
C ALA A 128 10.61 -2.74 8.02
N SER A 129 9.80 -1.86 8.60
CA SER A 129 8.67 -1.23 7.91
C SER A 129 9.12 -0.36 6.74
N ILE A 130 10.12 0.50 6.94
CA ILE A 130 10.68 1.33 5.87
C ILE A 130 11.48 0.48 4.88
N GLY A 131 12.25 -0.52 5.35
CA GLY A 131 12.94 -1.47 4.50
C GLY A 131 11.99 -2.24 3.56
N ALA A 132 10.81 -2.63 4.04
CA ALA A 132 9.77 -3.30 3.25
C ALA A 132 9.09 -2.37 2.22
N ILE A 133 9.17 -1.06 2.39
CA ILE A 133 8.71 -0.09 1.37
C ILE A 133 9.82 0.14 0.34
N MET A 134 11.08 0.25 0.78
CA MET A 134 12.23 0.57 -0.06
C MET A 134 12.83 -0.64 -0.80
N PHE A 135 12.41 -1.87 -0.51
CA PHE A 135 12.98 -3.08 -1.14
C PHE A 135 12.91 -3.09 -2.67
N HIS A 136 12.01 -2.29 -3.23
CA HIS A 136 11.80 -2.23 -4.66
C HIS A 136 12.65 -1.13 -5.31
N ARG A 137 13.92 -1.45 -5.60
CA ARG A 137 14.65 -0.98 -6.80
C ARG A 137 16.08 -1.52 -6.88
N LYS A 138 16.37 -2.18 -8.01
CA LYS A 138 17.69 -2.13 -8.65
C LYS A 138 17.70 -0.92 -9.57
#